data_AF-A0A7Y6PIU1-F1
#
_entry.id   AF-A0A7Y6PIU1-F1
#
_cell.length_a   1.000
_cell.length_b   1.000
_cell.length_c   1.000
_cell.angle_alpha   90.00
_cell.angle_beta   90.00
_cell.angle_gamma   90.00
#
_symmetry.space_group_name_H-M   'P 1'
#
loop_
_entity.id
_entity.type
_entity.pdbx_description
1 polymer ?
#
loop_
_entity_poly.entity_id
_entity_poly.type
_entity_poly.pdbx_seq_one_letter_code
_entity_poly.pdbx_strand_id
1 'polypeptide(L)'
;MEDLNFRKGDAKTDVFGSDRMLQPSPVEKIPDGPTTPEVAYQMVKDETFAQTQPRLNLATFVTTYMDEYATKLMNEAININYIDE
;
A
#
# COMPACT_ATOMS: atom_id res chain seq x y z
N MET A 1 15.46 -6.47 -18.69
CA MET A 1 15.73 -7.79 -19.30
C MET A 1 14.80 -8.75 -18.59
N GLU A 2 13.78 -9.29 -19.26
CA GLU A 2 12.87 -10.24 -18.60
C GLU A 2 13.64 -11.53 -18.31
N ASP A 3 13.84 -11.83 -17.03
CA ASP A 3 14.51 -13.05 -16.60
C ASP A 3 13.64 -14.27 -16.95
N LEU A 4 14.16 -15.10 -17.84
CA LEU A 4 13.50 -16.32 -18.37
C LEU A 4 13.23 -17.40 -17.30
N ASN A 5 13.70 -17.20 -16.07
CA ASN A 5 13.49 -18.10 -14.93
C ASN A 5 12.26 -17.75 -14.09
N PHE A 6 11.61 -16.60 -14.32
CA PHE A 6 10.36 -16.29 -13.64
C PHE A 6 9.21 -17.07 -14.29
N ARG A 7 8.41 -17.75 -13.44
CA ARG A 7 7.16 -18.36 -13.87
C ARG A 7 6.27 -17.27 -14.45
N LYS A 8 5.54 -17.55 -15.54
CA LYS A 8 4.49 -16.66 -16.06
C LYS A 8 3.20 -16.90 -15.28
N GLY A 9 2.93 -16.04 -14.31
CA GLY A 9 1.71 -16.01 -13.50
C GLY A 9 0.59 -15.34 -14.26
N ASP A 10 -0.35 -16.15 -14.76
CA ASP A 10 -1.63 -15.69 -15.28
C ASP A 10 -2.43 -15.03 -14.15
N ALA A 11 -3.26 -14.02 -14.45
CA ALA A 11 -3.97 -13.17 -13.47
C ALA A 11 -5.02 -13.91 -12.60
N LYS A 12 -4.94 -15.25 -12.53
CA LYS A 12 -5.75 -16.18 -11.73
C LYS A 12 -5.01 -16.81 -10.55
N THR A 13 -3.71 -16.55 -10.38
CA THR A 13 -2.96 -16.96 -9.17
C THR A 13 -3.21 -16.01 -8.01
N ASP A 14 -3.19 -16.53 -6.77
CA ASP A 14 -3.25 -15.72 -5.55
C ASP A 14 -2.21 -14.60 -5.58
N VAL A 15 -2.47 -13.49 -4.87
CA VAL A 15 -1.68 -12.24 -4.91
C VAL A 15 -0.16 -12.48 -4.85
N PHE A 16 0.30 -13.35 -3.95
CA PHE A 16 1.72 -13.68 -3.73
C PHE A 16 2.35 -14.57 -4.82
N GLY A 17 1.55 -15.21 -5.66
CA GLY A 17 2.00 -16.04 -6.79
C GLY A 17 2.04 -15.30 -8.12
N SER A 18 1.83 -13.98 -8.12
CA SER A 18 1.86 -13.14 -9.33
C SER A 18 3.29 -12.71 -9.69
N ASP A 19 3.58 -12.55 -10.98
CA ASP A 19 4.91 -12.15 -11.48
C ASP A 19 5.33 -10.77 -10.97
N ARG A 20 4.32 -9.93 -10.69
CA ARG A 20 4.51 -8.58 -10.13
C ARG A 20 5.05 -8.61 -8.71
N MET A 21 4.72 -9.64 -7.91
CA MET A 21 5.28 -9.82 -6.56
C MET A 21 6.71 -10.37 -6.57
N LEU A 22 7.19 -10.88 -7.71
CA LEU A 22 8.56 -11.36 -7.85
C LEU A 22 9.55 -10.21 -8.07
N GLN A 23 9.05 -9.01 -8.38
CA GLN A 23 9.83 -7.81 -8.60
C GLN A 23 9.61 -6.82 -7.44
N PRO A 24 10.65 -6.08 -7.03
CA PRO A 24 10.50 -5.02 -6.03
C PRO A 24 9.57 -3.90 -6.55
N SER A 25 8.97 -3.16 -5.62
CA SER A 25 8.09 -2.04 -5.97
C SER A 25 8.87 -0.96 -6.74
N PRO A 26 8.27 -0.36 -7.79
CA PRO A 26 8.92 0.64 -8.61
C PRO A 26 9.15 1.95 -7.83
N VAL A 27 10.41 2.36 -7.68
CA VAL A 27 10.78 3.60 -6.95
C VAL A 27 11.29 4.74 -7.84
N GLU A 28 11.80 4.44 -9.03
CA GLU A 28 12.45 5.44 -9.91
C GLU A 28 11.57 5.94 -11.06
N LYS A 29 10.72 5.08 -11.61
CA LYS A 29 9.86 5.39 -12.76
C LYS A 29 8.47 4.80 -12.60
N ILE A 30 7.48 5.45 -13.21
CA ILE A 30 6.13 4.90 -13.33
C ILE A 30 6.20 3.63 -14.20
N PRO A 31 5.56 2.52 -13.78
CA PRO A 31 5.51 1.29 -14.57
C PRO A 31 4.84 1.48 -15.93
N ASP A 32 5.37 0.82 -16.94
CA ASP A 32 4.86 0.88 -18.31
C ASP A 32 3.53 0.11 -18.51
N GLY A 33 3.12 -0.72 -17.53
CA GLY A 33 1.92 -1.55 -17.61
C GLY A 33 1.08 -1.54 -16.33
N PRO A 34 -0.25 -1.77 -16.43
CA PRO A 34 -1.15 -1.74 -15.29
C PRO A 34 -0.97 -2.98 -14.41
N THR A 35 -1.15 -2.82 -13.10
CA THR A 35 -1.19 -3.90 -12.09
C THR A 35 -2.60 -4.02 -11.54
N THR A 36 -3.00 -5.22 -11.11
CA THR A 36 -4.30 -5.41 -10.46
C THR A 36 -4.34 -4.68 -9.10
N PRO A 37 -5.49 -4.13 -8.68
CA PRO A 37 -5.61 -3.39 -7.42
C PRO A 37 -5.15 -4.19 -6.20
N GLU A 38 -5.40 -5.49 -6.16
CA GLU A 38 -5.07 -6.38 -5.04
C GLU A 38 -3.56 -6.54 -4.88
N VAL A 39 -2.85 -6.71 -6.00
CA VAL A 39 -1.39 -6.83 -6.05
C VAL A 39 -0.74 -5.49 -5.70
N ALA A 40 -1.27 -4.38 -6.24
CA ALA A 40 -0.77 -3.05 -5.91
C ALA A 40 -0.94 -2.71 -4.41
N TYR A 41 -2.11 -3.02 -3.84
CA TYR A 41 -2.38 -2.82 -2.42
C TYR A 41 -1.43 -3.63 -1.54
N GLN A 42 -1.22 -4.91 -1.87
CA GLN A 42 -0.36 -5.78 -1.10
C GLN A 42 1.12 -5.34 -1.15
N MET A 43 1.62 -4.89 -2.32
CA MET A 43 2.97 -4.33 -2.45
C MET A 43 3.19 -3.14 -1.51
N VAL A 44 2.28 -2.16 -1.54
CA VAL A 44 2.38 -0.96 -0.68
C VAL A 44 2.27 -1.32 0.80
N LYS A 45 1.37 -2.25 1.13
CA LYS A 45 1.18 -2.72 2.51
C LYS A 45 2.42 -3.41 3.06
N ASP A 46 3.08 -4.24 2.27
CA ASP A 46 4.27 -4.98 2.71
C ASP A 46 5.48 -4.05 2.90
N GLU A 47 5.65 -3.04 2.04
CA GLU A 47 6.69 -2.03 2.20
C GLU A 47 6.46 -1.12 3.42
N THR A 48 5.20 -0.74 3.66
CA THR A 48 4.85 0.13 4.80
C THR A 48 4.85 -0.62 6.13
N PHE A 49 4.69 -1.95 6.15
CA PHE A 49 4.73 -2.74 7.38
C PHE A 49 6.09 -2.65 8.11
N ALA A 50 7.19 -2.51 7.37
CA ALA A 50 8.52 -2.32 7.95
C ALA A 50 8.69 -0.96 8.64
N GLN A 51 7.81 0.01 8.34
CA GLN A 51 7.85 1.34 8.94
C GLN A 51 7.20 1.26 10.34
N THR A 52 8.06 1.37 11.36
CA THR A 52 7.81 1.38 12.81
C THR A 52 6.36 1.49 13.29
N GLN A 53 6.00 0.66 14.28
CA GLN A 53 4.74 0.76 15.02
C GLN A 53 4.59 2.15 15.68
N PRO A 54 3.68 3.02 15.21
CA PRO A 54 3.62 4.41 15.69
C PRO A 54 3.37 4.53 17.19
N ARG A 55 2.65 3.57 17.79
CA ARG A 55 2.38 3.52 19.24
C ARG A 55 3.64 3.33 20.10
N LEU A 56 4.71 2.80 19.53
CA LEU A 56 6.00 2.62 20.23
C LEU A 56 6.94 3.82 20.01
N ASN A 57 6.52 4.81 19.22
CA ASN A 57 7.32 6.01 18.98
C ASN A 57 7.15 6.99 20.14
N LEU A 58 8.16 7.07 21.01
CA LEU A 58 8.22 8.02 22.13
C LEU A 58 8.94 9.33 21.79
N ALA A 59 9.43 9.49 20.56
CA ALA A 59 10.19 10.66 20.13
C ALA A 59 9.30 11.76 19.51
N THR A 60 8.09 11.41 19.06
CA THR A 60 7.16 12.36 18.44
C THR A 60 6.20 12.98 19.47
N PHE A 61 5.82 14.24 19.23
CA PHE A 61 4.74 14.91 19.96
C PHE A 61 3.37 14.75 19.29
N VAL A 62 3.31 14.15 18.09
CA VAL A 62 2.06 13.94 17.35
C VAL A 62 1.27 12.77 17.92
N THR A 63 -0.06 12.88 17.92
CA THR A 63 -0.97 11.81 18.37
C THR A 63 -0.86 10.57 17.49
N THR A 64 -0.55 9.41 18.09
CA THR A 64 -0.42 8.11 17.40
C THR A 64 -1.56 7.13 17.69
N TYR A 65 -2.61 7.58 18.38
CA TYR A 65 -3.80 6.80 18.71
C TYR A 65 -5.05 7.66 18.69
N MET A 66 -6.11 7.13 18.09
CA MET A 66 -7.45 7.69 18.09
C MET A 66 -8.45 6.56 18.35
N ASP A 67 -9.61 6.89 18.92
CA ASP A 67 -10.69 5.93 19.11
C ASP A 67 -11.36 5.55 17.78
N GLU A 68 -12.21 4.52 17.84
CA GLU A 68 -12.89 3.98 16.66
C GLU A 68 -13.88 4.98 16.02
N TYR A 69 -14.54 5.82 16.82
CA TYR A 69 -15.52 6.79 16.33
C TYR A 69 -14.82 7.92 15.57
N ALA A 70 -13.71 8.42 16.10
CA ALA A 70 -12.93 9.44 15.44
C ALA A 70 -12.30 8.92 14.14
N THR A 71 -11.79 7.69 14.13
CA THR A 71 -11.28 7.03 12.91
C THR A 71 -12.37 6.87 11.85
N LYS A 72 -13.57 6.48 12.27
CA LYS A 72 -14.73 6.34 11.38
C LYS A 72 -15.13 7.68 10.77
N LEU A 73 -15.22 8.74 11.57
CA LEU A 73 -15.56 10.08 11.10
C LEU A 73 -14.54 10.59 10.08
N MET A 74 -13.25 10.37 10.29
CA MET A 74 -12.20 10.73 9.32
C MET A 74 -12.36 9.98 7.99
N ASN A 75 -12.69 8.69 8.02
CA ASN A 75 -12.93 7.91 6.79
C ASN A 75 -14.20 8.35 6.04
N GLU A 76 -15.25 8.74 6.76
CA GLU A 76 -16.48 9.29 6.16
C GLU A 76 -16.24 10.67 5.53
N ALA A 77 -15.37 11.48 6.13
CA ALA A 77 -15.04 12.82 5.66
C ALA A 77 -13.91 12.88 4.62
N ILE A 78 -13.30 11.76 4.23
CA ILE A 78 -12.08 11.75 3.39
C ILE A 78 -12.26 12.40 2.00
N ASN A 79 -13.49 12.42 1.49
CA ASN A 79 -13.85 13.01 0.19
C ASN A 79 -14.44 14.42 0.31
N ILE A 80 -14.53 14.98 1.51
CA ILE A 80 -15.07 16.32 1.76
C ILE A 80 -13.95 17.33 1.55
N ASN A 81 -14.17 18.29 0.63
CA ASN A 81 -13.27 19.42 0.47
C ASN A 81 -13.66 20.54 1.44
N TYR A 82 -12.80 20.84 2.41
CA TYR A 82 -13.10 21.80 3.48
C TYR A 82 -13.35 23.23 2.98
N ILE A 83 -12.80 23.64 1.83
CA ILE A 83 -12.97 25.00 1.30
C ILE A 83 -14.25 25.21 0.48
N ASP A 84 -14.98 24.13 0.17
CA ASP A 84 -16.20 24.19 -0.63
C ASP A 84 -17.46 24.37 0.25
N GLU A 85 -17.31 24.41 1.58
CA GLU A 85 -18.31 24.90 2.56
C GLU A 85 -18.13 26.40 2.85
#